data_AF-A0A1H0LQQ8-F1
#
_entry.id   AF-A0A1H0LQQ8-F1
#
_cell.length_a   1.000
_cell.length_b   1.000
_cell.length_c   1.000
_cell.angle_alpha   90.00
_cell.angle_beta   90.00
_cell.angle_gamma   90.00
#
_symmetry.space_group_name_H-M   'P 1'
#
loop_
_entity.id
_entity.type
_entity.pdbx_description
1 polymer ?
#
loop_
_entity_poly.entity_id
_entity_poly.type
_entity_poly.pdbx_seq_one_letter_code
_entity_poly.pdbx_strand_id
1 'polypeptide(L)'
;MSKGGEVVADAVREMLLGLADALDDAQSTLSETARTSDTGHGYEIPYLDFTFEVEFSEEQSQGDRPPRIALLPKARRAGGEGERETRISSSISGRLATVPVQGGRPETLLDLTLKPVDGRPRQWRLGVAVSNLAGERLPGVPVSLQVDAAMTEQLLGHRPSAEQRLGLLTTQRLTTGVEGGAELVIDTASLRGRRVVVQVEARGAIGRVILPGEAA
;
A
#
# COMPACT_ATOMS: atom_id res chain seq x y z
N MET A 1 31.96 28.65 -1.16
CA MET A 1 31.54 27.43 -1.87
C MET A 1 31.04 27.85 -3.24
N SER A 2 31.48 27.19 -4.33
CA SER A 2 31.24 27.70 -5.68
C SER A 2 29.79 27.46 -6.13
N LYS A 3 29.16 28.48 -6.69
CA LYS A 3 27.77 28.43 -7.22
C LYS A 3 27.55 27.30 -8.22
N GLY A 4 28.61 26.87 -8.93
CA GLY A 4 28.55 25.73 -9.87
C GLY A 4 28.31 24.37 -9.21
N GLY A 5 28.76 24.16 -7.96
CA GLY A 5 28.52 22.89 -7.26
C GLY A 5 27.07 22.70 -6.80
N GLU A 6 26.38 23.81 -6.48
CA GLU A 6 24.98 23.81 -6.05
C GLU A 6 24.04 23.53 -7.23
N VAL A 7 24.30 24.15 -8.39
CA VAL A 7 23.54 23.93 -9.63
C VAL A 7 23.66 22.48 -10.12
N VAL A 8 24.84 21.86 -9.99
CA VAL A 8 25.04 20.45 -10.36
C VAL A 8 24.31 19.50 -9.41
N ALA A 9 24.28 19.79 -8.11
CA ALA A 9 23.57 18.98 -7.13
C ALA A 9 22.04 19.02 -7.33
N ASP A 10 21.50 20.18 -7.68
CA ASP A 10 20.07 20.34 -7.96
C ASP A 10 19.66 19.62 -9.26
N ALA A 11 20.47 19.73 -10.31
CA ALA A 11 20.23 19.01 -11.57
C ALA A 11 20.26 17.49 -11.41
N VAL A 12 21.17 16.96 -10.58
CA VAL A 12 21.21 15.53 -10.23
C VAL A 12 19.98 15.12 -9.41
N ARG A 13 19.53 15.96 -8.48
CA ARG A 13 18.33 15.70 -7.68
C ARG A 13 17.08 15.64 -8.56
N GLU A 14 16.89 16.60 -9.45
CA GLU A 14 15.75 16.61 -10.38
C GLU A 14 15.76 15.38 -11.30
N MET A 15 16.93 14.95 -11.77
CA MET A 15 17.06 13.73 -12.57
C MET A 15 16.67 12.47 -11.78
N LEU A 16 17.09 12.36 -10.52
CA LEU A 16 16.75 11.22 -9.66
C LEU A 16 15.26 11.18 -9.33
N LEU A 17 14.63 12.34 -9.13
CA LEU A 17 13.18 12.45 -8.94
C LEU A 17 12.42 12.03 -10.22
N GLY A 18 12.82 12.53 -11.38
CA GLY A 18 12.20 12.14 -12.66
C GLY A 18 12.36 10.66 -12.99
N LEU A 19 13.49 10.04 -12.62
CA LEU A 19 13.71 8.60 -12.73
C LEU A 19 12.81 7.79 -11.78
N ALA A 20 12.58 8.28 -10.56
CA ALA A 20 11.68 7.64 -9.61
C ALA A 20 10.22 7.69 -10.10
N ASP A 21 9.76 8.85 -10.58
CA ASP A 21 8.41 9.02 -11.12
C ASP A 21 8.18 8.14 -12.36
N ALA A 22 9.11 8.16 -13.31
CA ALA A 22 9.02 7.31 -14.51
C ALA A 22 9.05 5.80 -14.20
N LEU A 23 9.71 5.40 -13.10
CA LEU A 23 9.74 4.02 -12.66
C LEU A 23 8.43 3.62 -11.96
N ASP A 24 7.86 4.49 -11.12
CA ASP A 24 6.56 4.26 -10.48
C ASP A 24 5.46 4.09 -11.54
N ASP A 25 5.46 4.95 -12.56
CA ASP A 25 4.56 4.87 -13.72
C ASP A 25 4.73 3.54 -14.47
N ALA A 26 5.98 3.10 -14.72
CA ALA A 26 6.27 1.84 -15.38
C ALA A 26 5.82 0.62 -14.55
N GLN A 27 6.05 0.65 -13.23
CA GLN A 27 5.62 -0.40 -12.31
C GLN A 27 4.09 -0.48 -12.20
N SER A 28 3.42 0.67 -12.12
CA SER A 28 1.96 0.77 -12.10
C SER A 28 1.36 0.19 -13.38
N THR A 29 1.87 0.60 -14.54
CA THR A 29 1.42 0.12 -15.85
C THR A 29 1.63 -1.40 -16.01
N LEU A 30 2.78 -1.92 -15.58
CA LEU A 30 3.06 -3.37 -15.61
C LEU A 30 2.16 -4.14 -14.63
N SER A 31 1.90 -3.60 -13.44
CA SER A 31 1.00 -4.21 -12.45
C SER A 31 -0.45 -4.27 -12.94
N GLU A 32 -0.95 -3.21 -13.58
CA GLU A 32 -2.27 -3.18 -14.21
C GLU A 32 -2.37 -4.19 -15.37
N THR A 33 -1.31 -4.28 -16.19
CA THR A 33 -1.26 -5.24 -17.31
C THR A 33 -1.19 -6.69 -16.80
N ALA A 34 -0.42 -6.96 -15.75
CA ALA A 34 -0.30 -8.27 -15.12
C ALA A 34 -1.61 -8.77 -14.49
N ARG A 35 -2.41 -7.87 -13.91
CA ARG A 35 -3.75 -8.19 -13.38
C ARG A 35 -4.75 -8.59 -14.48
N THR A 36 -4.46 -8.28 -15.73
CA THR A 36 -5.34 -8.55 -16.89
C THR A 36 -5.02 -9.91 -17.57
N SER A 37 -3.99 -10.63 -17.12
CA SER A 37 -3.66 -11.97 -17.64
C SER A 37 -4.48 -13.06 -16.93
N ASP A 38 -5.30 -13.79 -17.69
CA ASP A 38 -6.15 -14.92 -17.26
C ASP A 38 -5.42 -16.11 -16.58
N THR A 39 -4.11 -16.03 -16.38
CA THR A 39 -3.28 -17.13 -15.85
C THR A 39 -2.55 -16.83 -14.55
N GLY A 40 -2.81 -15.68 -13.89
CA GLY A 40 -2.39 -15.43 -12.51
C GLY A 40 -0.87 -15.34 -12.25
N HIS A 41 -0.04 -15.37 -13.29
CA HIS A 41 1.40 -15.19 -13.18
C HIS A 41 1.80 -13.84 -13.79
N GLY A 42 1.73 -12.79 -12.98
CA GLY A 42 2.35 -11.51 -13.29
C GLY A 42 3.87 -11.64 -13.26
N TYR A 43 4.54 -11.37 -14.36
CA TYR A 43 5.99 -11.23 -14.37
C TYR A 43 6.35 -9.90 -13.69
N GLU A 44 6.58 -9.94 -12.38
CA GLU A 44 7.22 -8.83 -11.65
C GLU A 44 8.71 -8.85 -11.99
N ILE A 45 9.28 -7.72 -12.42
CA ILE A 45 10.72 -7.62 -12.69
C ILE A 45 11.43 -7.61 -11.33
N PRO A 46 12.06 -8.71 -10.87
CA PRO A 46 12.47 -8.82 -9.47
C PRO A 46 13.55 -7.81 -9.11
N TYR A 47 14.45 -7.51 -10.07
CA TYR A 47 15.49 -6.50 -9.92
C TYR A 47 15.81 -5.84 -11.27
N LEU A 48 16.02 -4.52 -11.27
CA LEU A 48 16.60 -3.79 -12.41
C LEU A 48 17.91 -3.15 -11.94
N ASP A 49 19.03 -3.69 -12.42
CA ASP A 49 20.33 -3.07 -12.27
C ASP A 49 20.49 -2.03 -13.39
N PHE A 50 20.76 -0.78 -13.01
CA PHE A 50 20.98 0.30 -13.98
C PHE A 50 22.33 0.97 -13.76
N THR A 51 22.91 1.48 -14.85
CA THR A 51 24.11 2.32 -14.84
C THR A 51 23.91 3.43 -15.85
N PHE A 52 23.94 4.69 -15.39
CA PHE A 52 23.89 5.87 -16.25
C PHE A 52 25.23 6.59 -16.23
N GLU A 53 25.77 6.87 -17.43
CA GLU A 53 26.91 7.78 -17.60
C GLU A 53 26.38 9.16 -18.03
N VAL A 54 26.65 10.18 -17.22
CA VAL A 54 26.24 11.56 -17.48
C VAL A 54 27.48 12.39 -17.82
N GLU A 55 27.39 13.19 -18.89
CA GLU A 55 28.41 14.16 -19.29
C GLU A 55 27.87 15.58 -19.07
N PHE A 56 28.65 16.41 -18.39
CA PHE A 56 28.32 17.83 -18.19
C PHE A 56 29.00 18.67 -19.27
N SER A 57 28.21 19.38 -20.08
CA SER A 57 28.71 20.40 -21.01
C SER A 57 28.27 21.78 -20.55
N GLU A 58 29.23 22.66 -20.26
CA GLU A 58 28.98 24.07 -19.98
C GLU A 58 28.99 24.85 -21.32
N GLU A 59 27.81 25.29 -21.78
CA GLU A 59 27.75 26.19 -22.92
C GLU A 59 28.03 27.62 -22.45
N GLN A 60 29.19 28.18 -22.84
CA GLN A 60 29.49 29.59 -22.66
C GLN A 60 28.51 30.42 -23.49
N SER A 61 27.48 30.94 -22.84
CA SER A 61 26.55 31.88 -23.47
C SER A 61 27.28 33.18 -23.80
N GLN A 62 27.40 33.50 -25.08
CA GLN A 62 27.88 34.80 -25.54
C GLN A 62 26.77 35.85 -25.29
N GLY A 63 26.91 36.65 -24.23
CA GLY A 63 25.98 37.71 -23.83
C GLY A 63 25.46 37.56 -22.39
N ASP A 64 24.89 38.65 -21.83
CA ASP A 64 24.47 38.89 -20.43
C ASP A 64 23.39 37.94 -19.86
N ARG A 65 23.53 36.63 -20.08
CA ARG A 65 22.67 35.59 -19.53
C ARG A 65 23.52 34.65 -18.67
N PRO A 66 23.00 34.19 -17.51
CA PRO A 66 23.72 33.24 -16.68
C PRO A 66 23.97 31.93 -17.46
N PRO A 67 25.12 31.27 -17.24
CA PRO A 67 25.49 30.05 -17.94
C PRO A 67 24.42 28.98 -17.70
N ARG A 68 24.01 28.31 -18.79
CA ARG A 68 23.06 27.19 -18.74
C ARG A 68 23.85 25.90 -18.89
N ILE A 69 23.74 25.03 -17.90
CA ILE A 69 24.32 23.68 -17.95
C ILE A 69 23.28 22.78 -18.60
N ALA A 70 23.64 22.16 -19.72
CA ALA A 70 22.79 21.18 -20.39
C ALA A 70 23.26 19.76 -20.06
N LEU A 71 22.32 18.91 -19.65
CA LEU A 71 22.55 17.49 -19.39
C LEU A 71 22.32 16.71 -20.69
N LEU A 72 23.35 16.03 -21.19
CA LEU A 72 23.25 15.18 -22.38
C LEU A 72 23.56 13.72 -22.01
N PRO A 73 22.64 12.77 -22.32
CA PRO A 73 22.94 11.35 -22.23
C PRO A 73 24.07 10.99 -23.19
N LYS A 74 25.11 10.33 -22.68
CA LYS A 74 26.31 9.95 -23.45
C LYS A 74 26.03 9.00 -24.63
N ALA A 75 24.83 8.41 -24.69
CA ALA A 75 24.43 7.43 -25.70
C ALA A 75 24.25 7.97 -27.13
N ARG A 76 24.42 9.28 -27.39
CA ARG A 76 24.30 9.85 -28.74
C ARG A 76 25.37 10.92 -29.05
N ARG A 77 26.65 10.56 -29.10
CA ARG A 77 27.63 11.34 -29.88
C ARG A 77 28.52 10.39 -30.68
N ALA A 78 28.07 10.07 -31.89
CA ALA A 78 28.96 9.65 -32.97
C ALA A 78 29.46 10.92 -33.67
N GLY A 79 30.72 11.29 -33.41
CA GLY A 79 31.52 12.21 -34.24
C GLY A 79 31.42 13.71 -33.90
N GLY A 80 32.56 14.31 -33.54
CA GLY A 80 32.76 15.76 -33.53
C GLY A 80 33.75 16.22 -32.47
N GLU A 81 35.04 16.30 -32.81
CA GLU A 81 36.07 16.96 -32.00
C GLU A 81 35.95 18.49 -32.08
N GLY A 82 36.14 19.17 -30.94
CA GLY A 82 36.70 20.53 -30.92
C GLY A 82 36.02 21.55 -30.01
N GLU A 83 36.24 21.48 -28.70
CA GLU A 83 36.49 22.64 -27.83
C GLU A 83 36.90 22.16 -26.43
N ARG A 84 37.65 22.99 -25.67
CA ARG A 84 38.07 22.69 -24.29
C ARG A 84 36.86 22.66 -23.35
N GLU A 85 36.14 21.56 -23.41
CA GLU A 85 34.97 21.25 -22.59
C GLU A 85 35.47 20.61 -21.28
N THR A 86 35.11 21.20 -20.13
CA THR A 86 35.41 20.61 -18.82
C THR A 86 34.51 19.39 -18.64
N ARG A 87 34.94 18.24 -19.16
CA ARG A 87 34.19 16.98 -19.08
C ARG A 87 34.25 16.43 -17.67
N ILE A 88 33.18 16.63 -16.92
CA ILE A 88 32.90 15.85 -15.72
C ILE A 88 32.07 14.65 -16.18
N SER A 89 32.59 13.45 -15.95
CA SER A 89 31.86 12.20 -16.20
C SER A 89 31.49 11.59 -14.86
N SER A 90 30.19 11.36 -14.67
CA SER A 90 29.66 10.75 -13.45
C SER A 90 28.92 9.47 -13.82
N SER A 91 29.28 8.35 -13.18
CA SER A 91 28.56 7.09 -13.28
C SER A 91 27.64 6.92 -12.07
N ILE A 92 26.34 6.81 -12.29
CA ILE A 92 25.38 6.49 -11.24
C ILE A 92 24.89 5.06 -11.48
N SER A 93 25.25 4.16 -10.58
CA SER A 93 24.81 2.77 -10.57
C SER A 93 23.87 2.52 -9.40
N GLY A 94 22.77 1.82 -9.65
CA GLY A 94 21.79 1.47 -8.62
C GLY A 94 21.09 0.17 -8.94
N ARG A 95 20.47 -0.42 -7.92
CA ARG A 95 19.61 -1.60 -8.03
C ARG A 95 18.22 -1.23 -7.57
N LEU A 96 17.24 -1.44 -8.44
CA LEU A 96 15.83 -1.36 -8.11
C LEU A 96 15.35 -2.77 -7.83
N ALA A 97 14.53 -2.95 -6.79
CA ALA A 97 13.92 -4.24 -6.45
C ALA A 97 12.41 -4.04 -6.38
N THR A 98 11.63 -4.88 -7.06
CA THR A 98 10.18 -4.91 -6.83
C THR A 98 9.92 -5.59 -5.50
N VAL A 99 9.27 -4.88 -4.56
CA VAL A 99 8.75 -5.50 -3.35
C VAL A 99 7.30 -5.86 -3.65
N PRO A 100 6.96 -7.15 -3.80
CA PRO A 100 5.58 -7.53 -4.08
C PRO A 100 4.68 -7.00 -2.97
N VAL A 101 3.40 -6.74 -3.29
CA VAL A 101 2.39 -6.44 -2.27
C VAL A 101 2.48 -7.46 -1.14
N GLN A 102 2.48 -7.00 0.11
CA GLN A 102 2.68 -7.83 1.32
C GLN A 102 4.07 -8.51 1.44
N GLY A 103 5.10 -8.05 0.72
CA GLY A 103 6.47 -8.54 0.82
C GLY A 103 6.66 -9.95 0.25
N GLY A 104 5.91 -10.31 -0.80
CA GLY A 104 5.93 -11.64 -1.43
C GLY A 104 5.16 -12.70 -0.65
N ARG A 105 4.42 -12.33 0.40
CA ARG A 105 3.55 -13.25 1.14
C ARG A 105 2.20 -13.35 0.45
N PRO A 106 1.57 -14.55 0.42
CA PRO A 106 0.24 -14.67 -0.18
C PRO A 106 -0.74 -13.76 0.54
N GLU A 107 -1.67 -13.18 -0.22
CA GLU A 107 -2.70 -12.27 0.31
C GLU A 107 -3.46 -12.92 1.45
N THR A 108 -3.78 -12.12 2.47
CA THR A 108 -4.55 -12.58 3.64
C THR A 108 -6.04 -12.55 3.33
N LEU A 109 -6.72 -13.64 3.66
CA LEU A 109 -8.16 -13.79 3.55
C LEU A 109 -8.80 -13.79 4.93
N LEU A 110 -9.98 -13.18 5.03
CA LEU A 110 -10.83 -13.17 6.23
C LEU A 110 -12.13 -13.90 5.94
N ASP A 111 -12.42 -14.91 6.74
CA ASP A 111 -13.73 -15.55 6.79
C ASP A 111 -14.43 -15.14 8.09
N LEU A 112 -15.60 -14.51 7.95
CA LEU A 112 -16.37 -13.95 9.05
C LEU A 112 -17.70 -14.69 9.16
N THR A 113 -17.91 -15.34 10.30
CA THR A 113 -19.15 -16.05 10.58
C THR A 113 -19.84 -15.44 11.78
N LEU A 114 -21.14 -15.19 11.65
CA LEU A 114 -21.95 -14.61 12.73
C LEU A 114 -23.08 -15.58 13.07
N LYS A 115 -23.12 -16.05 14.31
CA LYS A 115 -24.13 -17.02 14.78
C LYS A 115 -24.75 -16.54 16.10
N PRO A 116 -26.07 -16.72 16.31
CA PRO A 116 -26.67 -16.44 17.61
C PRO A 116 -26.09 -17.41 18.65
N VAL A 117 -25.99 -16.96 19.91
CA VAL A 117 -25.58 -17.83 21.02
C VAL A 117 -26.82 -18.53 21.57
N ASP A 118 -26.77 -19.86 21.64
CA ASP A 118 -27.89 -20.68 22.12
C ASP A 118 -28.35 -20.26 23.52
N GLY A 119 -29.66 -20.07 23.68
CA GLY A 119 -30.26 -19.62 24.93
C GLY A 119 -30.02 -18.15 25.31
N ARG A 120 -29.37 -17.36 24.44
CA ARG A 120 -29.09 -15.93 24.67
C ARG A 120 -29.45 -15.07 23.44
N PRO A 121 -30.71 -14.59 23.32
CA PRO A 121 -31.21 -13.92 22.11
C PRO A 121 -30.53 -12.58 21.80
N ARG A 122 -29.83 -11.98 22.78
CA ARG A 122 -29.08 -10.73 22.64
C ARG A 122 -27.58 -10.93 22.45
N GLN A 123 -27.12 -12.17 22.33
CA GLN A 123 -25.70 -12.46 22.18
C GLN A 123 -25.42 -13.14 20.86
N TRP A 124 -24.43 -12.62 20.16
CA TRP A 124 -23.97 -13.12 18.88
C TRP A 124 -22.50 -13.50 18.98
N ARG A 125 -22.16 -14.67 18.47
CA ARG A 125 -20.78 -15.14 18.34
C ARG A 125 -20.29 -14.77 16.95
N LEU A 126 -19.30 -13.88 16.90
CA LEU A 126 -18.52 -13.57 15.71
C LEU A 126 -17.28 -14.46 15.69
N GLY A 127 -17.26 -15.42 14.78
CA GLY A 127 -16.07 -16.19 14.43
C GLY A 127 -15.28 -15.50 13.32
N VAL A 128 -14.00 -15.31 13.54
CA VAL A 128 -13.04 -14.77 12.57
C VAL A 128 -12.03 -15.85 12.27
N ALA A 129 -11.89 -16.26 11.02
CA ALA A 129 -10.83 -17.16 10.59
C ALA A 129 -9.92 -16.44 9.60
N VAL A 130 -8.62 -16.49 9.86
CA VAL A 130 -7.59 -15.84 9.06
C VAL A 130 -6.82 -16.91 8.30
N SER A 131 -6.79 -16.79 6.97
CA SER A 131 -5.99 -17.66 6.11
C SER A 131 -5.23 -16.82 5.09
N ASN A 132 -4.39 -17.47 4.28
CA ASN A 132 -3.81 -16.85 3.09
C ASN A 132 -4.39 -17.48 1.81
N LEU A 133 -4.10 -16.89 0.64
CA LEU A 133 -4.53 -17.43 -0.66
C LEU A 133 -4.00 -18.85 -0.95
N ALA A 134 -2.93 -19.28 -0.28
CA ALA A 134 -2.42 -20.64 -0.38
C ALA A 134 -3.21 -21.65 0.47
N GLY A 135 -4.24 -21.20 1.20
CA GLY A 135 -5.09 -22.05 2.05
C GLY A 135 -4.53 -22.31 3.45
N GLU A 136 -3.40 -21.70 3.81
CA GLU A 136 -2.79 -21.84 5.13
C GLU A 136 -3.55 -21.01 6.16
N ARG A 137 -3.88 -21.60 7.31
CA ARG A 137 -4.43 -20.88 8.48
C ARG A 137 -3.32 -20.15 9.22
N LEU A 138 -3.57 -18.90 9.60
CA LEU A 138 -2.54 -18.04 10.18
C LEU A 138 -2.73 -17.88 11.70
N PRO A 139 -1.96 -18.60 12.55
CA PRO A 139 -2.01 -18.45 14.00
C PRO A 139 -1.26 -17.21 14.48
N GLY A 140 -1.59 -16.72 15.69
CA GLY A 140 -0.89 -15.60 16.33
C GLY A 140 -1.11 -14.24 15.65
N VAL A 141 -2.06 -14.13 14.74
CA VAL A 141 -2.33 -12.90 13.99
C VAL A 141 -3.22 -11.98 14.83
N PRO A 142 -2.83 -10.71 15.02
CA PRO A 142 -3.70 -9.73 15.66
C PRO A 142 -4.87 -9.37 14.74
N VAL A 143 -6.08 -9.47 15.27
CA VAL A 143 -7.33 -9.10 14.62
C VAL A 143 -7.89 -7.88 15.33
N SER A 144 -8.17 -6.81 14.60
CA SER A 144 -8.78 -5.60 15.13
C SER A 144 -10.25 -5.52 14.74
N LEU A 145 -11.11 -5.11 15.67
CA LEU A 145 -12.54 -4.98 15.48
C LEU A 145 -12.98 -3.56 15.82
N GLN A 146 -13.80 -2.98 14.96
CA GLN A 146 -14.37 -1.66 15.18
C GLN A 146 -15.79 -1.56 14.63
N VAL A 147 -16.62 -0.72 15.25
CA VAL A 147 -17.93 -0.38 14.69
C VAL A 147 -17.74 0.67 13.60
N ASP A 148 -18.10 0.30 12.38
CA ASP A 148 -17.99 1.16 11.20
C ASP A 148 -19.20 2.09 11.12
N ALA A 149 -19.07 3.26 11.77
CA ALA A 149 -20.15 4.23 11.86
C ALA A 149 -20.53 4.81 10.48
N ALA A 150 -19.55 4.99 9.60
CA ALA A 150 -19.78 5.55 8.26
C ALA A 150 -20.55 4.54 7.40
N MET A 151 -20.13 3.27 7.38
CA MET A 151 -20.84 2.23 6.64
C MET A 151 -22.21 1.93 7.24
N THR A 152 -22.35 1.99 8.58
CA THR A 152 -23.66 1.87 9.24
C THR A 152 -24.61 2.98 8.78
N GLU A 153 -24.14 4.22 8.72
CA GLU A 153 -24.94 5.36 8.24
C GLU A 153 -25.33 5.19 6.76
N GLN A 154 -24.38 4.76 5.92
CA GLN A 154 -24.61 4.54 4.50
C GLN A 154 -25.61 3.41 4.20
N LEU A 155 -25.53 2.28 4.91
CA LEU A 155 -26.36 1.09 4.63
C LEU A 155 -27.66 1.06 5.43
N LEU A 156 -27.69 1.65 6.62
CA LEU A 156 -28.79 1.51 7.59
C LEU A 156 -29.44 2.85 7.96
N GLY A 157 -28.94 3.98 7.43
CA GLY A 157 -29.57 5.29 7.57
C GLY A 157 -29.45 5.91 8.97
N HIS A 158 -28.59 5.38 9.84
CA HIS A 158 -28.31 5.96 11.14
C HIS A 158 -26.84 5.83 11.53
N ARG A 159 -26.35 6.78 12.33
CA ARG A 159 -25.00 6.73 12.88
C ARG A 159 -25.01 6.26 14.33
N PRO A 160 -24.31 5.17 14.70
CA PRO A 160 -24.25 4.71 16.09
C PRO A 160 -23.49 5.73 16.97
N SER A 161 -23.97 5.95 18.18
CA SER A 161 -23.35 6.89 19.13
C SER A 161 -21.99 6.37 19.64
N ALA A 162 -21.16 7.24 20.20
CA ALA A 162 -19.88 6.83 20.79
C ALA A 162 -20.06 5.79 21.90
N GLU A 163 -21.05 5.98 22.77
CA GLU A 163 -21.39 5.03 23.84
C GLU A 163 -21.79 3.66 23.28
N GLN A 164 -22.60 3.63 22.23
CA GLN A 164 -22.98 2.37 21.58
C GLN A 164 -21.78 1.64 20.99
N ARG A 165 -20.86 2.38 20.35
CA ARG A 165 -19.65 1.80 19.76
C ARG A 165 -18.73 1.19 20.80
N LEU A 166 -18.55 1.87 21.94
CA LEU A 166 -17.70 1.40 23.04
C LEU A 166 -18.35 0.27 23.84
N GLY A 167 -19.67 0.31 24.03
CA GLY A 167 -20.41 -0.69 24.80
C GLY A 167 -20.66 -2.01 24.06
N LEU A 168 -20.57 -2.01 22.72
CA LEU A 168 -20.86 -3.20 21.91
C LEU A 168 -19.69 -4.20 21.91
N LEU A 169 -18.47 -3.71 21.75
CA LEU A 169 -17.27 -4.55 21.63
C LEU A 169 -16.53 -4.56 22.96
N THR A 170 -16.69 -5.66 23.73
CA THR A 170 -15.98 -5.89 25.00
C THR A 170 -14.46 -5.92 24.81
N THR A 171 -14.00 -6.38 23.66
CA THR A 171 -12.63 -6.20 23.19
C THR A 171 -12.62 -5.80 21.72
N GLN A 172 -11.69 -4.92 21.36
CA GLN A 172 -11.47 -4.45 19.99
C GLN A 172 -10.25 -5.12 19.36
N ARG A 173 -9.55 -5.98 20.11
CA ARG A 173 -8.38 -6.71 19.61
C ARG A 173 -8.42 -8.15 20.09
N LEU A 174 -8.24 -9.06 19.15
CA LEU A 174 -8.11 -10.49 19.37
C LEU A 174 -6.78 -10.95 18.77
N THR A 175 -6.39 -12.17 19.12
CA THR A 175 -5.27 -12.86 18.49
C THR A 175 -5.75 -14.23 18.07
N THR A 176 -5.46 -14.64 16.83
CA THR A 176 -5.86 -15.96 16.35
C THR A 176 -5.12 -17.05 17.12
N GLY A 177 -5.86 -18.12 17.46
CA GLY A 177 -5.32 -19.33 18.06
C GLY A 177 -4.56 -20.20 17.06
N VAL A 178 -4.20 -21.41 17.49
CA VAL A 178 -3.43 -22.38 16.69
C VAL A 178 -4.10 -22.78 15.36
N GLU A 179 -5.43 -22.76 15.32
CA GLU A 179 -6.23 -23.06 14.12
C GLU A 179 -6.40 -21.85 13.17
N GLY A 180 -5.75 -20.71 13.47
CA GLY A 180 -5.92 -19.45 12.73
C GLY A 180 -7.29 -18.78 12.92
N GLY A 181 -8.05 -19.21 13.93
CA GLY A 181 -9.35 -18.65 14.29
C GLY A 181 -9.32 -17.81 15.57
N ALA A 182 -10.22 -16.83 15.67
CA ALA A 182 -10.52 -16.06 16.87
C ALA A 182 -12.04 -15.91 17.01
N GLU A 183 -12.55 -15.87 18.24
CA GLU A 183 -13.98 -15.70 18.50
C GLU A 183 -14.24 -14.53 19.44
N LEU A 184 -15.34 -13.83 19.21
CA LEU A 184 -15.85 -12.80 20.10
C LEU A 184 -17.36 -12.98 20.30
N VAL A 185 -17.79 -12.95 21.56
CA VAL A 185 -19.20 -12.83 21.90
C VAL A 185 -19.53 -11.35 22.05
N ILE A 186 -20.50 -10.90 21.27
CA ILE A 186 -20.97 -9.51 21.20
C ILE A 186 -22.36 -9.44 21.81
N ASP A 187 -22.57 -8.51 22.73
CA ASP A 187 -23.88 -8.26 23.35
C ASP A 187 -24.60 -7.11 22.64
N THR A 188 -25.73 -7.40 22.01
CA THR A 188 -26.51 -6.45 21.22
C THR A 188 -27.55 -5.69 22.03
N ALA A 189 -27.61 -5.85 23.35
CA ALA A 189 -28.56 -5.14 24.20
C ALA A 189 -28.46 -3.60 24.07
N SER A 190 -27.26 -3.08 23.83
CA SER A 190 -26.98 -1.65 23.62
C SER A 190 -27.56 -1.10 22.30
N LEU A 191 -27.91 -1.97 21.36
CA LEU A 191 -28.40 -1.58 20.04
C LEU A 191 -29.89 -1.25 20.01
N ARG A 192 -30.67 -1.67 21.02
CA ARG A 192 -32.12 -1.41 21.12
C ARG A 192 -32.87 -1.73 19.81
N GLY A 193 -32.59 -2.90 19.22
CA GLY A 193 -33.19 -3.36 17.96
C GLY A 193 -32.58 -2.76 16.67
N ARG A 194 -31.60 -1.85 16.77
CA ARG A 194 -30.90 -1.33 15.59
C ARG A 194 -29.80 -2.28 15.12
N ARG A 195 -29.51 -2.25 13.83
CA ARG A 195 -28.40 -3.01 13.23
C ARG A 195 -27.16 -2.13 13.17
N VAL A 196 -25.99 -2.72 13.19
CA VAL A 196 -24.72 -1.98 13.05
C VAL A 196 -23.73 -2.77 12.21
N VAL A 197 -22.85 -2.07 11.52
CA VAL A 197 -21.75 -2.70 10.77
C VAL A 197 -20.52 -2.79 11.67
N VAL A 198 -19.99 -4.00 11.80
CA VAL A 198 -18.71 -4.25 12.47
C VAL A 198 -17.67 -4.54 11.39
N GLN A 199 -16.60 -3.76 11.37
CA GLN A 199 -15.42 -4.00 10.55
C GLN A 199 -14.40 -4.82 11.34
N VAL A 200 -13.83 -5.81 10.66
CA VAL A 200 -12.76 -6.67 11.15
C VAL A 200 -11.57 -6.50 10.23
N GLU A 201 -10.38 -6.32 10.80
CA GLU A 201 -9.14 -6.13 10.06
C GLU A 201 -8.05 -7.06 10.59
N ALA A 202 -7.32 -7.72 9.69
CA ALA A 202 -6.11 -8.47 10.02
C ALA A 202 -5.12 -8.44 8.85
N ARG A 203 -3.86 -8.06 9.12
CA ARG A 203 -2.76 -8.01 8.14
C ARG A 203 -3.14 -7.29 6.82
N GLY A 204 -3.91 -6.21 6.90
CA GLY A 204 -4.35 -5.42 5.75
C GLY A 204 -5.59 -5.96 5.03
N ALA A 205 -6.06 -7.16 5.36
CA ALA A 205 -7.38 -7.64 4.91
C ALA A 205 -8.47 -6.99 5.77
N ILE A 206 -9.55 -6.54 5.11
CA ILE A 206 -10.70 -5.89 5.77
C ILE A 206 -11.97 -6.65 5.41
N GLY A 207 -12.68 -7.14 6.43
CA GLY A 207 -14.02 -7.72 6.30
C GLY A 207 -15.05 -6.91 7.07
N ARG A 208 -16.31 -6.99 6.67
CA ARG A 208 -17.43 -6.32 7.35
C ARG A 208 -18.58 -7.28 7.54
N VAL A 209 -19.23 -7.22 8.69
CA VAL A 209 -20.45 -7.96 9.00
C VAL A 209 -21.51 -7.03 9.54
N ILE A 210 -22.77 -7.30 9.19
CA ILE A 210 -23.92 -6.61 9.79
C ILE A 210 -24.34 -7.39 11.02
N LEU A 211 -24.16 -6.77 12.18
CA LEU A 211 -24.65 -7.29 13.44
C LEU A 211 -26.15 -6.93 13.56
N PRO A 212 -27.04 -7.91 13.71
CA PRO A 212 -28.46 -7.65 13.84
C PRO A 212 -28.76 -7.05 15.23
N GLY A 213 -29.74 -6.14 15.27
CA GLY A 213 -30.44 -5.82 16.51
C GLY A 213 -31.35 -6.99 16.91
N GLU A 214 -31.83 -7.04 18.16
CA GLU A 214 -32.79 -8.05 18.63
C GLU A 214 -33.77 -8.47 17.53
N ALA A 215 -33.91 -9.78 17.30
CA ALA A 215 -35.04 -10.30 16.55
C ALA A 215 -36.31 -9.96 17.35
N ALA A 216 -37.20 -9.20 16.73
CA ALA A 216 -38.53 -8.90 17.27
C ALA A 216 -39.34 -10.18 17.48
#